data_AF-A0AA90K1V9-F1
#
_entry.id   AF-A0AA90K1V9-F1
#
_cell.length_a   1.000
_cell.length_b   1.000
_cell.length_c   1.000
_cell.angle_alpha   90.00
_cell.angle_beta   90.00
_cell.angle_gamma   90.00
#
_symmetry.space_group_name_H-M   'P 1'
#
loop_
_entity.id
_entity.type
_entity.pdbx_description
1 polymer ?
#
loop_
_entity_poly.entity_id
_entity_poly.type
_entity_poly.pdbx_seq_one_letter_code
_entity_poly.pdbx_strand_id
1 'polypeptide(L)'
;MSKFDFQLAYTIKPHSAPRDETDAAQARLHLREKLGLDTVEHIETTLLGMITLNGTTLADRKREAEKLVRDYIHDALKELRVLSTVKFYGCLMVDGLGPAMRFDILPK
;
A
#
# COMPACT_ATOMS: atom_id res chain seq x y z
N MET A 1 9.90 19.44 7.50
CA MET A 1 8.97 18.31 7.33
C MET A 1 7.66 18.88 6.81
N SER A 2 7.10 18.30 5.76
CA SER A 2 5.81 18.72 5.21
C SER A 2 4.87 17.53 5.16
N LYS A 3 3.59 17.76 5.48
CA LYS A 3 2.53 16.75 5.42
C LYS A 3 1.91 16.74 4.03
N PHE A 4 1.65 15.55 3.51
CA PHE A 4 1.05 15.35 2.20
C PHE A 4 -0.04 14.29 2.31
N ASP A 5 -1.21 14.58 1.75
CA ASP A 5 -2.27 13.60 1.59
C ASP A 5 -1.90 12.63 0.47
N PHE A 6 -2.28 11.37 0.64
CA PHE A 6 -2.08 10.34 -0.36
C PHE A 6 -3.35 9.51 -0.60
N GLN A 7 -3.42 8.95 -1.80
CA GLN A 7 -4.35 7.92 -2.19
C GLN A 7 -3.59 6.72 -2.73
N LEU A 8 -3.82 5.55 -2.16
CA LEU A 8 -3.26 4.28 -2.61
C LEU A 8 -4.38 3.39 -3.14
N ALA A 9 -4.41 3.19 -4.46
CA ALA A 9 -5.20 2.14 -5.07
C ALA A 9 -4.37 0.85 -5.10
N TYR A 10 -4.96 -0.29 -4.74
CA TYR A 10 -4.22 -1.55 -4.65
C TYR A 10 -4.97 -2.77 -5.19
N THR A 11 -4.25 -3.88 -5.30
CA THR A 11 -4.82 -5.21 -5.56
C THR A 11 -3.95 -6.25 -4.88
N ILE A 12 -4.59 -7.21 -4.20
CA ILE A 12 -3.93 -8.39 -3.66
C ILE A 12 -4.40 -9.62 -4.43
N LYS A 13 -3.46 -10.48 -4.82
CA LYS A 13 -3.70 -11.76 -5.49
C LYS A 13 -3.02 -12.90 -4.72
N PRO A 14 -3.55 -14.12 -4.74
CA PRO A 14 -2.80 -15.28 -4.26
C PRO A 14 -1.49 -15.45 -5.05
N HIS A 15 -0.46 -15.98 -4.40
CA HIS A 15 0.76 -16.39 -5.09
C HIS A 15 0.51 -17.63 -5.94
N SER A 16 -0.11 -18.66 -5.34
CA SER A 16 -0.53 -19.91 -5.98
C SER A 16 -1.99 -20.22 -5.68
N ALA A 17 -2.88 -20.02 -6.66
CA ALA A 17 -4.27 -20.42 -6.56
C ALA A 17 -4.45 -21.94 -6.80
N PRO A 18 -5.39 -22.61 -6.13
CA PRO A 18 -6.33 -22.08 -5.13
C PRO A 18 -5.75 -22.03 -3.70
N ARG A 19 -4.55 -22.59 -3.48
CA ARG A 19 -3.95 -22.79 -2.15
C ARG A 19 -3.91 -21.53 -1.29
N ASP A 20 -3.57 -20.40 -1.89
CA ASP A 20 -3.28 -19.16 -1.18
C ASP A 20 -4.44 -18.13 -1.21
N GLU A 21 -5.65 -18.53 -1.65
CA GLU A 21 -6.77 -17.59 -1.80
C GLU A 21 -7.31 -17.10 -0.45
N THR A 22 -7.32 -17.95 0.57
CA THR A 22 -7.73 -17.56 1.93
C THR A 22 -6.83 -16.46 2.48
N ASP A 23 -5.52 -16.59 2.31
CA ASP A 23 -4.53 -15.59 2.74
C ASP A 23 -4.73 -14.27 1.98
N ALA A 24 -4.97 -14.34 0.66
CA ALA A 24 -5.27 -13.17 -0.16
C ALA A 24 -6.56 -12.46 0.31
N ALA A 25 -7.62 -13.22 0.64
CA ALA A 25 -8.86 -12.66 1.15
C ALA A 25 -8.68 -12.01 2.53
N GLN A 26 -7.95 -12.65 3.44
CA GLN A 26 -7.63 -12.07 4.76
C GLN A 26 -6.80 -10.79 4.64
N ALA A 27 -5.82 -10.76 3.74
CA ALA A 27 -5.01 -9.59 3.49
C ALA A 27 -5.85 -8.41 2.95
N ARG A 28 -6.75 -8.65 1.98
CA ARG A 28 -7.68 -7.62 1.47
C ARG A 28 -8.52 -7.04 2.61
N LEU A 29 -9.10 -7.91 3.45
CA LEU A 29 -9.94 -7.51 4.59
C LEU A 29 -9.15 -6.68 5.62
N HIS A 30 -7.95 -7.14 5.98
CA HIS A 30 -7.12 -6.46 6.97
C HIS A 30 -6.68 -5.07 6.51
N LEU A 31 -6.20 -4.93 5.27
CA LEU A 31 -5.80 -3.62 4.77
C LEU A 31 -6.97 -2.63 4.75
N ARG A 32 -8.18 -3.10 4.44
CA ARG A 32 -9.39 -2.27 4.42
C ARG A 32 -9.83 -1.81 5.80
N GLU A 33 -9.83 -2.71 6.79
CA GLU A 33 -10.53 -2.48 8.05
C GLU A 33 -9.61 -2.17 9.24
N LYS A 34 -8.32 -2.50 9.14
CA LYS A 34 -7.42 -2.55 10.31
C LYS A 34 -6.20 -1.64 10.22
N LEU A 35 -5.97 -0.96 9.10
CA LEU A 35 -4.84 -0.02 8.98
C LEU A 35 -5.11 1.36 9.61
N GLY A 36 -6.33 1.67 10.07
CA GLY A 36 -6.62 3.01 10.58
C GLY A 36 -6.43 4.12 9.53
N LEU A 37 -6.45 3.74 8.25
CA LEU A 37 -6.48 4.62 7.10
C LEU A 37 -7.93 4.80 6.67
N ASP A 38 -8.25 6.00 6.20
CA ASP A 38 -9.57 6.26 5.66
C ASP A 38 -9.76 5.47 4.36
N THR A 39 -10.98 5.00 4.12
CA THR A 39 -11.35 4.34 2.87
C THR A 39 -12.32 5.23 2.11
N VAL A 40 -12.29 5.15 0.78
CA VAL A 40 -13.33 5.82 -0.03
C VAL A 40 -14.58 4.96 0.02
N GLU A 41 -15.71 5.55 0.45
CA GLU A 41 -17.01 4.88 0.40
C GLU A 41 -17.21 4.23 -0.98
N HIS A 42 -17.46 2.92 -0.99
CA HIS A 42 -17.68 2.10 -2.18
C HIS A 42 -16.46 1.74 -3.06
N ILE A 43 -15.21 2.07 -2.67
CA ILE A 43 -13.99 1.56 -3.34
C ILE A 43 -13.16 0.73 -2.36
N GLU A 44 -13.37 -0.59 -2.38
CA GLU A 44 -12.76 -1.53 -1.43
C GLU A 44 -11.22 -1.59 -1.48
N THR A 45 -10.63 -1.14 -2.59
CA THR A 45 -9.19 -1.24 -2.84
C THR A 45 -8.49 0.12 -2.86
N THR A 46 -9.04 1.12 -2.17
CA THR A 46 -8.42 2.44 -2.04
C THR A 46 -8.22 2.80 -0.57
N LEU A 47 -6.99 3.16 -0.21
CA LEU A 47 -6.62 3.68 1.10
C LEU A 47 -6.24 5.16 0.97
N LEU A 48 -6.72 5.97 1.91
CA LEU A 48 -6.40 7.39 2.04
C LEU A 48 -5.64 7.62 3.33
N GLY A 49 -4.71 8.55 3.32
CA GLY A 49 -4.01 8.94 4.53
C GLY A 49 -3.07 10.09 4.32
N MET A 50 -2.24 10.33 5.33
CA MET A 50 -1.30 11.43 5.34
C MET A 50 0.10 10.92 5.68
N ILE A 51 1.10 11.37 4.92
CA ILE A 51 2.50 11.06 5.13
C ILE A 51 3.29 12.34 5.36
N THR A 52 4.33 12.23 6.19
CA THR A 52 5.27 13.34 6.43
C THR A 52 6.55 13.06 5.66
N LEU A 53 6.95 13.99 4.79
CA LEU A 53 8.14 13.88 3.96
C LEU A 53 9.19 14.93 4.35
N ASN A 54 10.46 14.55 4.21
CA ASN A 54 11.64 15.34 4.55
C ASN A 54 12.49 15.69 3.32
N GLY A 55 12.25 15.03 2.18
CA GLY A 55 12.95 15.28 0.93
C GLY A 55 12.96 16.76 0.54
N THR A 56 14.13 17.25 0.14
CA THR A 56 14.32 18.65 -0.29
C THR A 56 14.00 18.82 -1.78
N THR A 57 14.12 17.76 -2.58
CA THR A 57 13.75 17.75 -4.00
C THR A 57 12.46 16.95 -4.26
N LEU A 58 11.81 17.20 -5.40
CA LEU A 58 10.66 16.42 -5.85
C LEU A 58 10.99 14.92 -5.98
N ALA A 59 12.18 14.60 -6.51
CA ALA A 59 12.61 13.22 -6.69
C ALA A 59 12.83 12.51 -5.34
N ASP A 60 13.40 13.22 -4.35
CA ASP A 60 13.59 12.67 -3.01
C ASP A 60 12.26 12.41 -2.32
N ARG A 61 11.32 13.37 -2.40
CA ARG A 61 9.97 13.20 -1.82
C ARG A 61 9.23 12.03 -2.42
N LYS A 62 9.33 11.81 -3.74
CA LYS A 62 8.74 10.64 -4.41
C LYS A 62 9.28 9.32 -3.86
N ARG A 63 10.62 9.19 -3.81
CA ARG A 63 11.27 7.98 -3.29
C ARG A 63 10.93 7.75 -1.82
N GLU A 64 10.91 8.80 -1.01
CA GLU A 64 10.54 8.74 0.40
C GLU A 64 9.09 8.31 0.58
N ALA A 65 8.16 8.90 -0.18
CA ALA A 65 6.74 8.56 -0.13
C ALA A 65 6.47 7.11 -0.53
N GLU A 66 7.03 6.67 -1.66
CA GLU A 66 6.91 5.27 -2.12
C GLU A 66 7.45 4.32 -1.06
N LYS A 67 8.65 4.60 -0.51
CA LYS A 67 9.26 3.77 0.52
C LYS A 67 8.40 3.69 1.78
N LEU A 68 7.95 4.82 2.32
CA LEU A 68 7.17 4.86 3.55
C LEU A 68 5.87 4.07 3.42
N VAL A 69 5.12 4.29 2.34
CA VAL A 69 3.85 3.59 2.11
C VAL A 69 4.11 2.11 1.82
N ARG A 70 5.13 1.77 1.04
CA ARG A 70 5.49 0.37 0.74
C ARG A 70 5.89 -0.38 2.02
N ASP A 71 6.73 0.21 2.87
CA ASP A 71 7.18 -0.39 4.12
C ASP A 71 5.99 -0.59 5.08
N TYR A 72 5.08 0.39 5.15
CA TYR A 72 3.86 0.30 5.95
C TYR A 72 2.95 -0.87 5.53
N ILE A 73 2.69 -1.00 4.22
CA ILE A 73 1.89 -2.13 3.69
C ILE A 73 2.63 -3.45 3.88
N HIS A 74 3.95 -3.47 3.66
CA HIS A 74 4.76 -4.67 3.86
C HIS A 74 4.68 -5.17 5.30
N ASP A 75 4.76 -4.28 6.28
CA ASP A 75 4.68 -4.65 7.69
C ASP A 75 3.29 -5.18 8.07
N ALA A 76 2.21 -4.58 7.55
CA ALA A 76 0.85 -5.11 7.73
C ALA A 76 0.70 -6.54 7.16
N LEU A 77 1.22 -6.80 5.95
CA LEU A 77 1.21 -8.14 5.36
C LEU A 77 2.11 -9.13 6.12
N LYS A 78 3.20 -8.64 6.71
CA LYS A 78 4.10 -9.43 7.55
C LYS A 78 3.44 -9.87 8.86
N GLU A 79 2.71 -8.98 9.52
CA GLU A 79 1.96 -9.27 10.74
C GLU A 79 0.91 -10.37 10.52
N LEU A 80 0.29 -10.38 9.35
CA LEU A 80 -0.62 -11.43 8.90
C LEU A 80 0.07 -12.74 8.50
N ARG A 81 1.41 -12.74 8.37
CA ARG A 81 2.22 -13.88 7.90
C ARG A 81 1.91 -14.34 6.47
N VAL A 82 1.46 -13.43 5.61
CA VAL A 82 1.04 -13.74 4.22
C VAL A 82 2.06 -13.36 3.15
N LEU A 83 3.23 -12.80 3.52
CA LEU A 83 4.23 -12.30 2.56
C LEU A 83 4.72 -13.35 1.55
N SER A 84 4.70 -14.64 1.89
CA SER A 84 5.07 -15.72 0.98
C SER A 84 3.91 -16.26 0.14
N THR A 85 2.67 -15.90 0.47
CA THR A 85 1.45 -16.47 -0.11
C THR A 85 0.64 -15.47 -0.91
N VAL A 86 0.96 -14.17 -0.86
CA VAL A 86 0.23 -13.14 -1.62
C VAL A 86 1.15 -12.24 -2.44
N LYS A 87 0.61 -11.71 -3.55
CA LYS A 87 1.20 -10.66 -4.38
C LYS A 87 0.41 -9.38 -4.18
N PHE A 88 1.07 -8.30 -3.79
CA PHE A 88 0.49 -6.98 -3.66
C PHE A 88 0.96 -6.08 -4.82
N TYR A 89 0.02 -5.34 -5.39
CA TYR A 89 0.27 -4.32 -6.41
C TYR A 89 -0.37 -3.01 -5.96
N GLY A 90 0.42 -1.93 -5.92
CA GLY A 90 -0.02 -0.61 -5.49
C GLY A 90 0.20 0.47 -6.54
N CYS A 91 -0.71 1.44 -6.58
CA CYS A 91 -0.63 2.67 -7.35
C CYS A 91 -0.87 3.84 -6.37
N LEU A 92 0.20 4.55 -6.05
CA LEU A 92 0.24 5.61 -5.05
C LEU A 92 0.22 6.99 -5.71
N MET A 93 -0.76 7.80 -5.35
CA MET A 93 -0.83 9.22 -5.66
C MET A 93 -0.59 10.02 -4.39
N VAL A 94 0.24 11.06 -4.47
CA VAL A 94 0.55 11.95 -3.34
C VAL A 94 0.40 13.38 -3.81
N ASP A 95 -0.29 14.19 -3.01
CA ASP A 95 -0.53 15.59 -3.34
C ASP A 95 0.78 16.34 -3.66
N GLY A 96 0.75 17.15 -4.71
CA GLY A 96 1.90 17.94 -5.16
C GLY A 96 3.11 17.14 -5.69
N LEU A 97 3.08 15.80 -5.71
CA LEU A 97 4.20 14.97 -6.20
C LEU A 97 4.06 14.57 -7.68
N GLY A 98 2.94 14.89 -8.35
CA GLY A 98 2.78 14.64 -9.78
C GLY A 98 2.25 13.22 -10.09
N PRO A 99 2.80 12.52 -11.12
CA PRO A 99 2.24 11.23 -11.54
C PRO A 99 2.25 10.15 -10.46
N ALA A 100 1.31 9.22 -10.58
CA ALA A 100 1.23 8.07 -9.68
C ALA A 100 2.49 7.21 -9.72
N MET A 101 2.92 6.74 -8.54
CA MET A 101 4.05 5.84 -8.33
C MET A 101 3.52 4.42 -8.21
N ARG A 102 4.13 3.46 -8.92
CA ARG A 102 3.73 2.05 -8.87
C ARG A 102 4.77 1.26 -8.10
N PHE A 103 4.32 0.38 -7.22
CA PHE A 103 5.18 -0.54 -6.49
C PHE A 103 4.49 -1.87 -6.25
N ASP A 104 5.29 -2.89 -5.97
CA ASP A 104 4.81 -4.22 -5.62
C ASP A 104 5.51 -4.78 -4.38
N ILE A 105 4.83 -5.74 -3.76
CA ILE A 105 5.39 -6.60 -2.72
C ILE A 105 5.10 -8.02 -3.18
N LEU A 106 6.14 -8.72 -3.62
CA LEU A 106 6.07 -10.06 -4.15
C LEU A 106 6.68 -11.07 -3.17
N PRO A 107 6.19 -12.32 -3.15
CA PRO A 107 6.79 -13.40 -2.40
C PRO A 107 8.26 -13.60 -2.77
N LYS A 108 9.09 -13.83 -1.75
CA LYS A 108 10.49 -14.21 -1.90
C LYS A 108 10.68 -15.71 -1.81
#